data_AF-A0A553ZTK9-F1
#
_entry.id   AF-A0A553ZTK9-F1
#
_cell.length_a   1.000
_cell.length_b   1.000
_cell.length_c   1.000
_cell.angle_alpha   90.00
_cell.angle_beta   90.00
_cell.angle_gamma   90.00
#
_symmetry.space_group_name_H-M   'P 1'
#
loop_
_entity.id
_entity.type
_entity.pdbx_description
1 polymer ?
#
loop_
_entity_poly.entity_id
_entity_poly.type
_entity_poly.pdbx_seq_one_letter_code
_entity_poly.pdbx_strand_id
1 'polypeptide(L)'
;MDPLILFTLLGAAVVLLLTVGAPMRPIRLLGNLSVKLVVGILLLFLVNASGSWTGLHIPINPVTASVTGILGVPGLVLLVAVKQFLL
;
A
#
# COMPACT_ATOMS: atom_id res chain seq x y z
N MET A 1 -35.75 27.47 2.73
CA MET A 1 -34.75 27.11 3.76
C MET A 1 -34.06 28.39 4.16
N ASP A 2 -34.27 28.85 5.39
CA ASP A 2 -33.64 30.08 5.85
C ASP A 2 -32.12 29.91 5.84
N PRO A 3 -31.35 30.85 5.25
CA PRO A 3 -29.90 30.75 5.14
C PRO A 3 -29.24 30.59 6.52
N LEU A 4 -29.88 31.13 7.56
CA LEU A 4 -29.48 31.00 8.96
C LEU A 4 -29.44 29.55 9.46
N ILE A 5 -30.41 28.73 9.07
CA ILE A 5 -30.48 27.30 9.45
C ILE A 5 -29.36 26.53 8.75
N LEU A 6 -29.01 26.92 7.53
CA LEU A 6 -27.97 26.27 6.74
C LEU A 6 -26.57 26.54 7.35
N PHE A 7 -26.32 27.77 7.79
CA PHE A 7 -25.07 28.13 8.47
C PHE A 7 -24.91 27.48 9.84
N THR A 8 -25.98 27.40 10.65
CA THR A 8 -25.92 26.75 11.97
C THR A 8 -25.70 25.25 11.84
N LEU A 9 -26.32 24.60 10.86
CA LEU A 9 -26.18 23.16 10.64
C LEU A 9 -24.78 22.81 10.11
N LEU A 10 -24.23 23.61 9.18
CA LEU A 10 -22.84 23.47 8.74
C LEU A 10 -21.85 23.70 9.89
N GLY A 11 -22.05 24.75 10.70
CA GLY A 11 -21.20 25.05 11.85
C GLY A 11 -21.21 23.92 12.89
N ALA A 12 -22.39 23.39 13.23
CA ALA A 12 -22.54 22.26 14.14
C ALA A 12 -21.85 20.99 13.57
N ALA A 13 -21.98 20.72 12.27
CA ALA A 13 -21.31 19.59 11.62
C ALA A 13 -19.78 19.72 11.69
N VAL A 14 -19.22 20.92 11.50
CA VAL A 14 -17.77 21.17 11.64
C VAL A 14 -17.30 20.96 13.07
N VAL A 15 -18.01 21.50 14.07
CA VAL A 15 -17.68 21.29 15.50
C VAL A 15 -17.77 19.81 15.88
N LEU A 16 -18.78 19.09 15.37
CA LEU A 16 -18.92 17.65 15.59
C LEU A 16 -17.78 16.86 14.93
N LEU A 17 -17.37 17.22 13.71
CA LEU A 17 -16.22 16.61 13.04
C LEU A 17 -14.92 16.83 13.81
N LEU A 18 -14.72 18.03 14.35
CA LEU A 18 -13.53 18.39 15.14
C LEU A 18 -13.50 17.69 16.51
N THR A 19 -14.66 17.46 17.14
CA THR A 19 -14.76 16.80 18.45
C THR A 19 -14.71 15.28 18.37
N VAL A 20 -15.33 14.67 17.35
CA VAL A 20 -15.26 13.22 17.09
C VAL A 20 -13.89 12.83 16.50
N GLY A 21 -13.19 13.79 15.89
CA GLY A 21 -11.99 13.56 15.12
C GLY A 21 -12.32 12.95 13.77
N ALA A 22 -11.68 13.43 12.70
CA ALA A 22 -11.83 12.79 11.39
C ALA A 22 -11.42 11.32 11.51
N PRO A 23 -12.18 10.36 10.94
CA PRO A 23 -11.78 8.96 10.91
C PRO A 23 -10.57 8.82 9.97
N MET A 24 -9.38 9.17 10.46
CA MET A 24 -8.10 9.08 9.74
C MET A 24 -7.57 7.64 9.69
N ARG A 25 -8.25 6.69 10.35
CA ARG A 25 -7.91 5.26 10.34
C ARG A 25 -7.86 4.65 8.93
N PRO A 26 -8.89 4.78 8.06
CA PRO A 26 -8.85 4.29 6.68
C PRO A 26 -7.76 4.95 5.84
N ILE A 27 -7.53 6.26 6.00
CA ILE A 27 -6.48 7.00 5.28
C ILE A 27 -5.09 6.47 5.67
N ARG A 28 -4.88 6.22 6.97
CA ARG A 28 -3.63 5.64 7.48
C ARG A 28 -3.41 4.20 7.01
N LEU A 29 -4.48 3.41 6.89
CA LEU A 29 -4.42 2.06 6.34
C LEU A 29 -3.99 2.08 4.87
N LEU A 30 -4.63 2.92 4.04
CA LEU A 30 -4.28 3.10 2.63
C LEU A 30 -2.84 3.57 2.48
N GLY A 31 -2.40 4.56 3.28
CA GLY A 31 -1.01 5.01 3.28
C GLY A 31 -0.02 3.89 3.62
N ASN A 32 -0.30 3.10 4.66
CA ASN A 32 0.56 1.97 5.04
C ASN A 32 0.62 0.89 3.95
N LEU A 33 -0.49 0.58 3.29
CA LEU A 33 -0.51 -0.37 2.18
C LEU A 33 0.30 0.15 0.98
N SER A 34 0.16 1.43 0.63
CA SER A 34 0.93 2.05 -0.43
C SER A 34 2.43 2.00 -0.15
N VAL A 35 2.86 2.31 1.08
CA VAL A 35 4.27 2.21 1.48
C VAL A 35 4.78 0.78 1.35
N LYS A 36 4.02 -0.21 1.82
CA LYS A 36 4.36 -1.63 1.67
C LYS A 36 4.51 -2.04 0.21
N LEU A 37 3.60 -1.61 -0.67
CA LEU A 37 3.71 -1.88 -2.11
C LEU A 37 4.97 -1.27 -2.72
N VAL A 38 5.29 -0.02 -2.40
CA VAL A 38 6.52 0.64 -2.87
C VAL A 38 7.74 -0.13 -2.40
N VAL A 39 7.79 -0.54 -1.14
CA VAL A 39 8.88 -1.38 -0.60
C VAL A 39 8.97 -2.71 -1.37
N GLY A 40 7.84 -3.37 -1.64
CA GLY A 40 7.80 -4.62 -2.41
C GLY A 40 8.33 -4.45 -3.84
N ILE A 41 7.95 -3.36 -4.52
CA ILE A 41 8.46 -3.01 -5.85
C ILE A 41 9.97 -2.78 -5.81
N LEU A 42 10.47 -2.03 -4.82
CA LEU A 42 11.89 -1.76 -4.67
C LEU A 42 12.69 -3.04 -4.43
N LEU A 43 12.20 -3.95 -3.58
CA LEU A 43 12.84 -5.24 -3.32
C LEU A 43 12.91 -6.11 -4.59
N LEU A 44 11.80 -6.21 -5.33
CA LEU A 44 11.78 -6.93 -6.60
C LEU A 44 12.73 -6.31 -7.63
N PHE A 45 12.77 -4.98 -7.71
CA PHE A 45 13.68 -4.26 -8.58
C PHE A 45 15.15 -4.55 -8.23
N LEU A 46 15.52 -4.51 -6.95
CA LEU A 46 16.87 -4.84 -6.47
C LEU A 46 17.27 -6.27 -6.82
N VAL A 47 16.37 -7.24 -6.63
CA VAL A 47 16.62 -8.63 -7.01
C VAL A 47 16.75 -8.78 -8.51
N ASN A 48 15.88 -8.17 -9.32
CA ASN A 48 15.98 -8.26 -10.76
C ASN A 48 17.22 -7.56 -11.32
N ALA A 49 17.63 -6.43 -10.73
CA ALA A 49 18.84 -5.72 -11.11
C ALA A 49 20.09 -6.55 -10.81
N SER A 50 20.14 -7.19 -9.63
CA SER A 50 21.25 -8.08 -9.23
C SER A 50 21.20 -9.43 -9.96
N GLY A 51 20.00 -9.89 -10.28
CA GLY A 51 19.70 -11.16 -10.95
C GLY A 51 19.92 -11.14 -12.45
N SER A 52 20.26 -9.98 -13.02
CA SER A 52 20.70 -9.85 -14.42
C SER A 52 21.81 -10.84 -14.78
N TRP A 53 22.71 -11.18 -13.86
CA TRP A 53 23.82 -12.10 -14.10
C TRP A 53 23.44 -13.57 -13.92
N THR A 54 22.41 -13.85 -13.11
CA THR A 54 21.92 -15.22 -12.83
C THR A 54 20.74 -15.62 -13.70
N GLY A 55 20.21 -14.71 -14.53
CA GLY A 55 18.98 -14.92 -15.30
C GLY A 55 17.71 -14.88 -14.43
N LEU A 56 17.83 -14.55 -13.15
CA LEU A 56 16.70 -14.48 -12.23
C LEU A 56 15.92 -13.18 -12.48
N HIS A 57 14.77 -13.33 -13.14
CA HIS A 57 13.86 -12.22 -13.43
C HIS A 57 12.43 -12.54 -12.97
N ILE A 58 11.95 -11.82 -11.96
CA ILE A 58 10.58 -11.91 -11.45
C ILE A 58 9.77 -10.73 -12.01
N PRO A 59 8.65 -10.96 -12.69
CA PRO A 59 7.85 -9.87 -13.26
C PRO A 59 7.35 -8.94 -12.15
N ILE A 60 7.56 -7.63 -12.34
CA ILE A 60 7.08 -6.59 -11.41
C ILE A 60 5.65 -6.22 -11.81
N ASN A 61 4.67 -6.70 -11.05
CA ASN A 61 3.25 -6.43 -11.26
C ASN A 61 2.54 -6.25 -9.91
N PRO A 62 1.27 -5.82 -9.87
CA PRO A 62 0.55 -5.59 -8.62
C PRO A 62 0.51 -6.82 -7.71
N VAL A 63 0.49 -8.04 -8.26
CA VAL A 63 0.45 -9.28 -7.48
C VAL A 63 1.79 -9.56 -6.82
N THR A 64 2.89 -9.58 -7.58
CA THR A 64 4.23 -9.84 -7.03
C THR A 64 4.67 -8.72 -6.08
N ALA A 65 4.33 -7.46 -6.39
CA ALA A 65 4.56 -6.33 -5.51
C ALA A 65 3.77 -6.42 -4.21
N SER A 66 2.52 -6.92 -4.24
CA SER A 66 1.73 -7.14 -3.04
C SER A 66 2.29 -8.26 -2.17
N VAL A 67 2.64 -9.40 -2.77
CA VAL A 67 3.25 -10.53 -2.04
C VAL A 67 4.55 -10.09 -1.36
N THR A 68 5.43 -9.44 -2.12
CA THR A 68 6.73 -8.96 -1.60
C THR A 68 6.57 -7.79 -0.64
N GLY A 69 5.60 -6.89 -0.85
CA GLY A 69 5.39 -5.71 -0.02
C GLY A 69 4.70 -6.02 1.30
N ILE A 70 3.75 -6.96 1.31
CA ILE A 70 3.02 -7.36 2.52
C ILE A 70 3.88 -8.29 3.38
N LEU A 71 4.53 -9.29 2.77
CA LEU A 71 5.37 -10.24 3.51
C LEU A 71 6.82 -9.75 3.69
N GLY A 72 7.33 -8.85 2.85
CA GLY A 72 8.72 -8.40 2.88
C GLY A 72 9.68 -9.43 2.26
N VAL A 73 10.85 -9.58 2.89
CA VAL A 73 11.88 -10.56 2.51
C VAL A 73 11.36 -12.00 2.40
N PRO A 74 10.55 -12.55 3.33
CA PRO A 74 10.03 -13.91 3.14
C PRO A 74 9.13 -14.04 1.91
N GLY A 75 8.39 -13.00 1.52
CA GLY A 75 7.62 -12.98 0.27
C GLY A 75 8.52 -13.00 -0.98
N LEU A 76 9.63 -12.28 -0.93
CA LEU A 76 10.65 -12.28 -1.99
C LEU A 76 11.24 -13.68 -2.17
N VAL A 77 11.66 -14.33 -1.07
CA VAL A 77 12.21 -15.69 -1.08
C VAL A 77 11.19 -16.69 -1.62
N LEU A 78 9.92 -16.56 -1.24
CA LEU A 78 8.84 -17.39 -1.78
C LEU A 78 8.71 -17.24 -3.30
N LEU A 79 8.70 -16.01 -3.82
CA LEU A 79 8.60 -15.78 -5.26
C LEU A 79 9.81 -16.32 -6.02
N VAL A 80 11.02 -16.19 -5.47
CA VAL A 80 12.23 -16.79 -6.03
C VAL A 80 12.11 -18.32 -6.07
N ALA A 81 11.65 -18.94 -4.97
CA ALA A 81 11.44 -20.38 -4.91
C ALA A 81 10.40 -20.85 -5.94
N VAL A 82 9.25 -20.17 -6.04
CA VAL A 82 8.23 -20.49 -7.05
C VAL A 82 8.81 -20.36 -8.46
N LYS A 83 9.63 -19.34 -8.72
CA LYS A 83 10.26 -19.14 -10.02
C LYS A 83 11.30 -20.21 -10.36
N GLN A 84 11.98 -20.78 -9.37
CA GLN A 84 13.08 -21.74 -9.58
C GLN A 84 12.63 -23.20 -9.57
N PHE A 85 11.61 -23.54 -8.78
CA PHE A 85 11.17 -24.92 -8.58
C PHE A 85 9.90 -25.28 -9.37
N LEU A 86 9.11 -24.28 -9.77
CA LEU A 86 7.77 -24.48 -10.33
C LEU A 86 7.63 -23.97 -11.77
N LEU A 87 8.48 -23.04 -12.21
CA LEU A 87 8.51 -22.40 -13.52
C LEU A 87 9.88 -22.60 -14.18
#